data_AF-H2IU05-F1
#
_entry.id   AF-H2IU05-F1
#
_cell.length_a   1.000
_cell.length_b   1.000
_cell.length_c   1.000
_cell.angle_alpha   90.00
_cell.angle_beta   90.00
_cell.angle_gamma   90.00
#
_symmetry.space_group_name_H-M   'P 1'
#
loop_
_entity.id
_entity.type
_entity.pdbx_description
1 polymer ?
#
loop_
_entity_poly.entity_id
_entity_poly.type
_entity_poly.pdbx_seq_one_letter_code
_entity_poly.pdbx_strand_id
1 'polypeptide(L)'
;MKSRLWNLLPHEYAPFFRILHIIVAFLILSQIINSNLTETEAIAEHSLEGVITWMHIISGFGLIICGILMLCWMLTQRGFSYYFSWATLDFSGIKQDLKTLTRFRLPDAHSGGVASTIQGFGVLALLIVALSGGLWFLLDTMHSNMAETIIHWHKFLTTFIEIYFYAHGAMGVLHLLIEAYKNRTPNLVD
;
A
#
# COMPACT_ATOMS: atom_id res chain seq x y z
N MET A 1 -27.31 -4.36 -10.03
CA MET A 1 -26.63 -3.40 -9.13
C MET A 1 -25.16 -3.73 -8.82
N LYS A 2 -24.73 -5.01 -8.82
CA LYS A 2 -23.31 -5.41 -8.64
C LYS A 2 -22.32 -4.90 -9.72
N SER A 3 -22.79 -4.45 -10.89
CA SER A 3 -21.93 -4.11 -12.03
C SER A 3 -21.37 -2.69 -12.05
N ARG A 4 -21.93 -1.73 -11.29
CA ARG A 4 -21.52 -0.31 -11.43
C ARG A 4 -20.26 0.05 -10.63
N LEU A 5 -20.14 -0.44 -9.40
CA LEU A 5 -18.98 -0.14 -8.54
C LEU A 5 -17.75 -0.94 -8.92
N TRP A 6 -17.92 -2.20 -9.31
CA TRP A 6 -16.81 -3.08 -9.71
C TRP A 6 -16.06 -2.56 -10.94
N ASN A 7 -16.77 -1.98 -11.90
CA ASN A 7 -16.19 -1.42 -13.12
C ASN A 7 -15.47 -0.09 -12.87
N LEU A 8 -15.77 0.60 -11.76
CA LEU A 8 -15.07 1.83 -11.39
C LEU A 8 -13.74 1.54 -10.69
N LEU A 9 -13.55 0.34 -10.12
CA LEU A 9 -12.30 -0.01 -9.45
C LEU A 9 -11.11 0.00 -10.43
N PRO A 10 -9.90 0.41 -10.00
CA PRO A 10 -8.72 0.40 -10.86
C PRO A 10 -8.38 -0.99 -11.42
N HIS A 11 -7.56 -1.03 -12.49
CA HIS A 11 -7.00 -2.25 -13.08
C HIS A 11 -8.01 -3.24 -13.70
N GLU A 12 -9.03 -2.75 -14.41
CA GLU A 12 -10.01 -3.62 -15.11
C GLU A 12 -9.35 -4.58 -16.10
N TYR A 13 -8.29 -4.11 -16.77
CA TYR A 13 -7.52 -4.89 -17.72
C TYR A 13 -6.70 -6.03 -17.08
N ALA A 14 -6.55 -6.05 -15.74
CA ALA A 14 -5.71 -7.01 -15.01
C ALA A 14 -6.45 -7.53 -13.76
N PRO A 15 -7.42 -8.46 -13.90
CA PRO A 15 -8.26 -8.92 -12.80
C PRO A 15 -7.47 -9.55 -11.65
N PHE A 16 -6.39 -10.27 -11.96
CA PHE A 16 -5.48 -10.82 -10.96
C PHE A 16 -4.86 -9.71 -10.09
N PHE A 17 -4.28 -8.67 -10.71
CA PHE A 17 -3.64 -7.57 -10.00
C PHE A 17 -4.65 -6.77 -9.17
N ARG A 18 -5.86 -6.57 -9.70
CA ARG A 18 -6.96 -5.93 -8.97
C ARG A 18 -7.29 -6.70 -7.69
N ILE A 19 -7.49 -8.02 -7.78
CA ILE A 19 -7.82 -8.85 -6.62
C ILE A 19 -6.66 -8.82 -5.61
N LEU A 20 -5.42 -8.96 -6.07
CA LEU A 20 -4.23 -8.88 -5.22
C LEU A 20 -4.15 -7.53 -4.48
N HIS A 21 -4.40 -6.42 -5.18
CA HIS A 21 -4.42 -5.09 -4.57
C HIS A 21 -5.52 -4.95 -3.50
N ILE A 22 -6.72 -5.49 -3.75
CA ILE A 22 -7.81 -5.49 -2.77
C ILE A 22 -7.45 -6.33 -1.53
N ILE A 23 -6.86 -7.50 -1.73
CA ILE A 23 -6.38 -8.36 -0.64
C ILE A 23 -5.34 -7.60 0.19
N VAL A 24 -4.34 -6.99 -0.45
CA VAL A 24 -3.31 -6.21 0.25
C VAL A 24 -3.91 -5.03 1.01
N ALA A 25 -4.82 -4.28 0.40
CA ALA A 25 -5.50 -3.17 1.07
C ALA A 25 -6.29 -3.63 2.30
N PHE A 26 -7.00 -4.75 2.20
CA PHE A 26 -7.75 -5.34 3.31
C PHE A 26 -6.82 -5.83 4.43
N LEU A 27 -5.72 -6.51 4.07
CA LEU A 27 -4.74 -6.98 5.05
C LEU A 27 -4.06 -5.81 5.76
N ILE A 28 -3.66 -4.74 5.05
CA ILE A 28 -3.10 -3.53 5.68
C ILE A 28 -4.11 -2.88 6.61
N LEU A 29 -5.38 -2.76 6.22
CA LEU A 29 -6.43 -2.21 7.08
C LEU A 29 -6.58 -3.05 8.36
N SER A 30 -6.58 -4.37 8.24
CA SER A 30 -6.61 -5.29 9.39
C SER A 30 -5.40 -5.08 10.31
N GLN A 31 -4.21 -4.91 9.75
CA GLN A 31 -2.98 -4.63 10.51
C GLN A 31 -3.08 -3.34 11.32
N ILE A 32 -3.58 -2.25 10.71
CA ILE A 32 -3.77 -0.95 11.37
C ILE A 32 -4.82 -1.03 12.49
N ILE A 33 -5.91 -1.76 12.28
CA ILE A 33 -6.96 -1.92 13.31
C ILE A 33 -6.44 -2.74 14.50
N ASN A 34 -5.74 -3.83 14.21
CA ASN A 34 -5.32 -4.78 15.23
C ASN A 34 -4.04 -4.34 15.97
N SER A 35 -3.23 -3.43 15.41
CA SER A 35 -1.91 -3.07 15.97
C SER A 35 -1.95 -2.48 17.37
N ASN A 36 -3.04 -1.80 17.76
CA ASN A 36 -3.19 -1.26 19.11
C ASN A 36 -3.56 -2.30 20.17
N LEU A 37 -3.88 -3.53 19.73
CA LEU A 37 -4.30 -4.64 20.58
C LEU A 37 -3.28 -5.80 20.54
N THR A 38 -2.12 -5.58 19.92
CA THR A 38 -1.05 -6.58 19.91
C THR A 38 -0.18 -6.43 21.15
N GLU A 39 0.05 -7.55 21.81
CA GLU A 39 0.97 -7.65 22.94
C GLU A 39 1.99 -8.74 22.68
N THR A 40 3.27 -8.37 22.78
CA THR A 40 4.41 -9.28 22.56
C THR A 40 4.42 -10.40 23.62
N GLU A 41 4.11 -10.06 24.87
CA GLU A 41 4.14 -11.02 25.99
C GLU A 41 2.99 -12.05 25.91
N ALA A 42 1.89 -11.68 25.25
CA ALA A 42 0.71 -12.54 25.09
C ALA A 42 0.88 -13.67 24.05
N ILE A 43 2.02 -13.77 23.35
CA ILE A 43 2.26 -14.82 22.34
C ILE A 43 2.19 -16.24 22.93
N ALA A 44 2.61 -16.39 24.19
CA ALA A 44 2.59 -17.67 24.91
C ALA A 44 1.28 -17.93 25.67
N GLU A 45 0.35 -16.96 25.66
CA GLU A 45 -0.88 -17.02 26.44
C GLU A 45 -2.09 -17.34 25.56
N HIS A 46 -3.07 -18.05 26.12
CA HIS A 46 -4.38 -18.28 25.48
C HIS A 46 -5.34 -17.11 25.79
N SER A 47 -4.91 -15.89 25.51
CA SER A 47 -5.71 -14.66 25.67
C SER A 47 -6.25 -14.14 24.34
N LEU A 48 -7.19 -13.18 24.41
CA LEU A 48 -7.67 -12.49 23.23
C LEU A 48 -6.55 -11.64 22.58
N GLU A 49 -5.68 -11.00 23.39
CA GLU A 49 -4.49 -10.31 22.85
C GLU A 49 -3.58 -11.30 22.12
N GLY A 50 -3.35 -12.50 22.67
CA GLY A 50 -2.55 -13.54 22.03
C GLY A 50 -3.09 -13.94 20.65
N VAL A 51 -4.40 -14.13 20.53
CA VAL A 51 -5.06 -14.42 19.24
C VAL A 51 -4.89 -13.25 18.27
N ILE A 52 -5.06 -12.01 18.71
CA ILE A 52 -4.87 -10.82 17.87
C ILE A 52 -3.41 -10.68 17.42
N THR A 53 -2.45 -10.90 18.32
CA THR A 53 -1.02 -10.90 18.00
C THR A 53 -0.70 -11.96 16.94
N TRP A 54 -1.21 -13.18 17.07
CA TRP A 54 -1.02 -14.22 16.05
C TRP A 54 -1.68 -13.88 14.72
N MET A 55 -2.89 -13.31 14.72
CA MET A 55 -3.53 -12.82 13.50
C MET A 55 -2.68 -11.75 12.82
N HIS A 56 -2.12 -10.81 13.59
CA HIS A 56 -1.22 -9.77 13.09
C HIS A 56 0.06 -10.37 12.50
N ILE A 57 0.71 -11.32 13.18
CA ILE A 57 1.93 -11.99 12.68
C ILE A 57 1.65 -12.76 11.39
N ILE A 58 0.63 -13.63 11.38
CA ILE A 58 0.31 -14.49 10.22
C ILE A 58 -0.07 -13.64 9.00
N SER A 59 -0.93 -12.64 9.19
CA SER A 59 -1.30 -11.76 8.08
C SER A 59 -0.16 -10.84 7.64
N GLY A 60 0.77 -10.48 8.53
CA GLY A 60 2.03 -9.79 8.21
C GLY A 60 2.94 -10.61 7.29
N PHE A 61 3.11 -11.91 7.57
CA PHE A 61 3.81 -12.82 6.65
C PHE A 61 3.09 -12.94 5.30
N GLY A 62 1.76 -12.99 5.31
CA GLY A 62 0.95 -12.94 4.08
C GLY A 62 1.21 -11.68 3.25
N LEU A 63 1.37 -10.53 3.90
CA LEU A 63 1.71 -9.26 3.25
C LEU A 63 3.10 -9.25 2.62
N ILE A 64 4.08 -9.96 3.17
CA ILE A 64 5.41 -10.13 2.53
C ILE A 64 5.22 -10.82 1.18
N ILE A 65 4.52 -11.96 1.15
CA ILE A 65 4.28 -12.73 -0.07
C ILE A 65 3.51 -11.88 -1.08
N CYS A 66 2.40 -11.27 -0.67
CA CYS A 66 1.57 -10.45 -1.55
C CYS A 66 2.33 -9.22 -2.08
N GLY A 67 3.14 -8.57 -1.24
CA GLY A 67 3.96 -7.42 -1.62
C GLY A 67 5.03 -7.79 -2.66
N ILE A 68 5.69 -8.95 -2.51
CA ILE A 68 6.65 -9.45 -3.50
C ILE A 68 5.94 -9.74 -4.81
N LEU A 69 4.79 -10.42 -4.79
CA LEU A 69 3.99 -10.69 -5.98
C LEU A 69 3.57 -9.41 -6.69
N MET A 70 3.12 -8.39 -5.95
CA MET A 70 2.77 -7.08 -6.50
C MET A 70 3.99 -6.40 -7.14
N LEU A 71 5.14 -6.39 -6.46
CA LEU A 71 6.36 -5.77 -6.98
C LEU A 71 6.83 -6.46 -8.26
N CYS A 72 6.91 -7.79 -8.26
CA CYS A 72 7.29 -8.57 -9.44
C CYS A 72 6.33 -8.31 -10.61
N TRP A 73 5.02 -8.29 -10.34
CA TRP A 73 4.03 -7.96 -11.36
C TRP A 73 4.22 -6.55 -11.91
N MET A 74 4.40 -5.54 -11.05
CA MET A 74 4.64 -4.16 -11.45
C MET A 74 5.85 -4.05 -12.38
N LEU A 75 6.98 -4.64 -11.97
CA LEU A 75 8.23 -4.60 -12.72
C LEU A 75 8.16 -5.33 -14.06
N THR A 76 7.46 -6.48 -14.13
CA THR A 76 7.30 -7.23 -15.38
C THR A 76 6.39 -6.53 -16.39
N GLN A 77 5.37 -5.80 -15.93
CA GLN A 77 4.39 -5.17 -16.82
C GLN A 77 4.83 -3.80 -17.36
N ARG A 78 5.51 -2.98 -16.55
CA ARG A 78 5.87 -1.60 -16.92
C ARG A 78 7.36 -1.28 -16.79
N GLY A 79 8.15 -2.16 -16.18
CA GLY A 79 9.58 -1.95 -15.94
C GLY A 79 9.89 -1.08 -14.72
N PHE A 80 11.16 -1.11 -14.31
CA PHE A 80 11.67 -0.38 -13.15
C PHE A 80 11.51 1.14 -13.29
N SER A 81 11.93 1.69 -14.43
CA SER A 81 11.89 3.14 -14.67
C SER A 81 10.49 3.73 -14.70
N TYR A 82 9.43 2.92 -14.74
CA TYR A 82 8.06 3.43 -14.64
C TYR A 82 7.71 3.90 -13.23
N TYR A 83 8.13 3.16 -12.21
CA TYR A 83 7.79 3.43 -10.81
C TYR A 83 8.94 4.07 -10.02
N PHE A 84 10.18 3.88 -10.48
CA PHE A 84 11.40 4.23 -9.74
C PHE A 84 12.34 5.16 -10.53
N SER A 85 11.81 6.03 -11.39
CA SER A 85 12.62 6.99 -12.17
C SER A 85 13.47 7.93 -11.29
N TRP A 86 12.98 8.22 -10.08
CA TRP A 86 13.72 9.00 -9.08
C TRP A 86 15.03 8.31 -8.65
N ALA A 87 15.10 6.98 -8.70
CA ALA A 87 16.32 6.24 -8.40
C ALA A 87 17.39 6.40 -9.50
N THR A 88 16.97 6.75 -10.72
CA THR A 88 17.86 7.16 -11.82
C THR A 88 18.03 8.67 -11.92
N LEU A 89 17.65 9.42 -10.89
CA LEU A 89 17.67 10.88 -10.82
C LEU A 89 16.83 11.59 -11.90
N ASP A 90 15.85 10.90 -12.49
CA ASP A 90 14.89 11.49 -13.41
C ASP A 90 13.62 11.92 -12.67
N PHE A 91 13.49 13.23 -12.45
CA PHE A 91 12.34 13.87 -11.80
C PHE A 91 11.47 14.65 -12.79
N SER A 92 11.67 14.47 -14.10
CA SER A 92 10.96 15.23 -15.14
C SER A 92 9.44 15.02 -15.09
N GLY A 93 8.99 13.78 -14.93
CA GLY A 93 7.57 13.43 -14.80
C GLY A 93 6.93 14.02 -13.56
N ILE A 94 7.58 13.90 -12.40
CA ILE A 94 7.11 14.52 -11.14
C ILE A 94 6.96 16.04 -11.30
N LYS A 95 7.94 16.71 -11.91
CA LYS A 95 7.89 18.16 -12.13
C LYS A 95 6.70 18.56 -13.03
N GLN A 96 6.40 17.77 -14.06
CA GLN A 96 5.26 17.99 -14.94
C GLN A 96 3.93 17.83 -14.19
N ASP A 97 3.81 16.81 -13.36
CA ASP A 97 2.61 16.56 -12.55
C ASP A 97 2.38 17.67 -11.52
N LEU A 98 3.42 18.13 -10.83
CA LEU A 98 3.32 19.27 -9.92
C LEU A 98 2.82 20.54 -10.65
N LYS A 99 3.30 20.78 -11.87
CA LYS A 99 2.81 21.90 -12.70
C LYS A 99 1.33 21.73 -13.10
N THR A 100 0.86 20.50 -13.25
CA THR A 100 -0.56 20.21 -13.53
C THR A 100 -1.42 20.42 -12.29
N LEU A 101 -0.94 19.98 -11.12
CA LEU A 101 -1.60 20.16 -9.83
C LEU A 101 -1.76 21.63 -9.43
N THR A 102 -0.78 22.48 -9.73
CA THR A 102 -0.91 23.94 -9.49
C THR A 102 -2.03 24.60 -10.32
N ARG A 103 -2.54 23.90 -11.34
CA ARG A 103 -3.71 24.32 -12.14
C ARG A 103 -5.01 23.67 -11.68
N PHE A 104 -5.03 23.05 -10.49
CA PHE A 104 -6.16 22.30 -9.94
C PHE A 104 -6.67 21.19 -10.88
N ARG A 105 -5.76 20.60 -11.66
CA ARG A 105 -6.04 19.43 -12.51
C ARG A 105 -5.29 18.22 -11.96
N LEU A 106 -5.96 17.07 -11.95
CA LEU A 106 -5.32 15.81 -11.58
C LEU A 106 -4.53 15.28 -12.79
N PRO A 107 -3.24 14.96 -12.62
CA PRO A 107 -2.44 14.35 -13.67
C PRO A 107 -2.88 12.91 -13.93
N ASP A 108 -2.70 12.46 -15.17
CA ASP A 108 -2.89 11.06 -15.55
C ASP A 108 -1.69 10.21 -15.13
N ALA A 109 -1.92 8.91 -14.88
CA ALA A 109 -0.84 8.00 -14.52
C ALA A 109 0.10 7.72 -15.71
N HIS A 110 1.38 8.08 -15.58
CA HIS A 110 2.40 7.82 -16.58
C HIS A 110 3.75 7.44 -15.94
N SER A 111 4.71 7.03 -16.78
CA SER A 111 6.06 6.66 -16.34
C SER A 111 6.73 7.83 -15.63
N GLY A 112 7.26 7.60 -14.42
CA GLY A 112 7.99 8.61 -13.64
C GLY A 112 7.17 9.80 -13.16
N GLY A 113 5.84 9.75 -13.29
CA GLY A 113 4.92 10.71 -12.69
C GLY A 113 4.73 10.49 -11.19
N VAL A 114 3.99 11.39 -10.55
CA VAL A 114 3.66 11.33 -9.13
C VAL A 114 2.86 10.07 -8.81
N ALA A 115 1.85 9.71 -9.62
CA ALA A 115 1.00 8.56 -9.37
C ALA A 115 1.77 7.22 -9.38
N SER A 116 2.63 7.01 -10.38
CA SER A 116 3.47 5.81 -10.49
C SER A 116 4.55 5.76 -9.41
N THR A 117 5.12 6.91 -9.05
CA THR A 117 6.07 7.02 -7.93
C THR A 117 5.42 6.66 -6.59
N ILE A 118 4.23 7.20 -6.30
CA ILE A 118 3.46 6.86 -5.09
C ILE A 118 3.19 5.35 -5.08
N GLN A 119 2.72 4.77 -6.18
CA GLN A 119 2.48 3.32 -6.25
C GLN A 119 3.75 2.50 -5.94
N GLY A 120 4.91 2.91 -6.47
CA GLY A 120 6.20 2.30 -6.17
C GLY A 120 6.57 2.41 -4.69
N PHE A 121 6.46 3.61 -4.11
CA PHE A 121 6.73 3.83 -2.69
C PHE A 121 5.80 3.04 -1.77
N GLY A 122 4.54 2.88 -2.13
CA GLY A 122 3.58 2.08 -1.37
C GLY A 122 4.03 0.63 -1.21
N VAL A 123 4.45 -0.01 -2.31
CA VAL A 123 4.91 -1.40 -2.28
C VAL A 123 6.26 -1.53 -1.56
N LEU A 124 7.18 -0.57 -1.73
CA LEU A 124 8.45 -0.58 -0.99
C LEU A 124 8.24 -0.41 0.51
N ALA A 125 7.43 0.57 0.93
CA ALA A 125 7.12 0.80 2.34
C ALA A 125 6.43 -0.43 2.95
N LEU A 126 5.53 -1.07 2.21
CA LEU A 126 4.85 -2.30 2.64
C LEU A 126 5.87 -3.41 2.90
N LEU A 127 6.79 -3.64 1.98
CA LEU A 127 7.81 -4.68 2.12
C LEU A 127 8.76 -4.37 3.27
N ILE A 128 9.21 -3.12 3.41
CA ILE A 128 10.11 -2.71 4.50
C ILE A 128 9.47 -2.94 5.87
N VAL A 129 8.20 -2.55 6.06
CA VAL A 129 7.52 -2.74 7.35
C VAL A 129 7.21 -4.22 7.62
N ALA A 130 6.79 -4.98 6.59
CA ALA A 130 6.44 -6.38 6.78
C ALA A 130 7.68 -7.24 7.07
N LEU A 131 8.80 -6.96 6.38
CA LEU A 131 10.08 -7.61 6.64
C LEU A 131 10.65 -7.23 8.00
N SER A 132 10.48 -5.98 8.48
CA SER A 132 10.93 -5.62 9.83
C SER A 132 10.13 -6.34 10.92
N GLY A 133 8.83 -6.55 10.71
CA GLY A 133 7.99 -7.35 11.62
C GLY A 133 8.37 -8.84 11.60
N GLY A 134 8.62 -9.40 10.42
CA GLY A 134 9.12 -10.78 10.29
C GLY A 134 10.51 -10.98 10.91
N LEU A 135 11.40 -10.00 10.76
CA LEU A 135 12.72 -10.01 11.39
C LEU A 135 12.61 -9.93 12.91
N TRP A 136 11.73 -9.07 13.42
CA TRP A 136 11.45 -9.01 14.85
C TRP A 136 11.00 -10.37 15.38
N PHE A 137 10.00 -11.00 14.74
CA PHE A 137 9.49 -12.31 15.14
C PHE A 137 10.60 -13.38 15.21
N LEU A 138 11.50 -13.39 14.22
CA LEU A 138 12.63 -14.30 14.19
C LEU A 138 13.60 -14.06 15.36
N LEU A 139 13.95 -12.80 15.62
CA LEU A 139 14.87 -12.41 16.69
C LEU A 139 14.29 -12.67 18.08
N ASP A 140 13.00 -12.43 18.26
CA ASP A 140 12.26 -12.67 19.50
C ASP A 140 12.22 -14.18 19.82
N THR A 141 11.94 -15.00 18.81
CA THR A 141 11.98 -16.48 18.90
C THR A 141 13.38 -17.00 19.28
N MET A 142 14.43 -16.28 18.89
CA MET A 142 15.83 -16.60 19.24
C MET A 142 16.28 -15.99 20.57
N HIS A 143 15.39 -15.30 21.30
CA HIS A 143 15.71 -14.54 22.52
C HIS A 143 16.88 -13.55 22.33
N SER A 144 16.96 -12.94 21.15
CA SER A 144 18.00 -11.95 20.84
C SER A 144 17.71 -10.61 21.51
N ASN A 145 18.75 -9.98 22.06
CA ASN A 145 18.68 -8.61 22.59
C ASN A 145 18.37 -7.55 21.51
N MET A 146 18.49 -7.88 20.22
CA MET A 146 18.15 -6.98 19.13
C MET A 146 16.63 -6.90 18.88
N ALA A 147 15.85 -7.85 19.38
CA ALA A 147 14.40 -7.90 19.16
C ALA A 147 13.72 -6.59 19.61
N GLU A 148 14.08 -6.07 20.79
CA GLU A 148 13.57 -4.80 21.30
C GLU A 148 13.84 -3.63 20.33
N THR A 149 15.06 -3.54 19.82
CA THR A 149 15.43 -2.48 18.86
C THR A 149 14.64 -2.61 17.55
N ILE A 150 14.47 -3.83 17.03
CA ILE A 150 13.76 -4.05 15.77
C ILE A 150 12.25 -3.76 15.91
N ILE A 151 11.62 -4.09 17.04
CA ILE A 151 10.18 -3.75 17.23
C ILE A 151 9.97 -2.24 17.30
N HIS A 152 10.91 -1.47 17.87
CA HIS A 152 10.85 -0.01 17.84
C HIS A 152 10.92 0.53 16.40
N TRP A 153 11.84 0.01 15.59
CA TRP A 153 11.92 0.37 14.17
C TRP A 153 10.67 -0.04 13.41
N HIS A 154 10.11 -1.23 13.67
CA HIS A 154 8.87 -1.68 13.06
C HIS A 154 7.72 -0.71 13.36
N LYS A 155 7.50 -0.35 14.64
CA LYS A 155 6.49 0.64 15.07
C LYS A 155 6.70 2.03 14.45
N PHE A 156 7.95 2.45 14.28
CA PHE A 156 8.23 3.70 13.56
C PHE A 156 7.84 3.59 12.07
N LEU A 157 8.19 2.49 11.42
CA LEU A 157 7.94 2.25 10.01
C LEU A 157 6.44 2.13 9.68
N THR A 158 5.61 1.63 10.59
CA THR A 158 4.14 1.56 10.39
C THR A 158 3.52 2.93 10.15
N THR A 159 4.09 4.00 10.73
CA THR A 159 3.62 5.39 10.52
C THR A 159 3.58 5.76 9.03
N PHE A 160 4.60 5.36 8.25
CA PHE A 160 4.63 5.63 6.81
C PHE A 160 3.54 4.87 6.05
N ILE A 161 3.22 3.66 6.49
CA ILE A 161 2.16 2.85 5.88
C ILE A 161 0.78 3.38 6.20
N GLU A 162 0.55 3.85 7.42
CA GLU A 162 -0.69 4.52 7.79
C GLU A 162 -0.93 5.78 6.96
N ILE A 163 0.09 6.66 6.89
CA ILE A 163 0.04 7.89 6.07
C ILE A 163 -0.23 7.53 4.60
N TYR A 164 0.51 6.55 4.07
CA TYR A 164 0.33 6.09 2.69
C TYR A 164 -1.08 5.57 2.47
N PHE A 165 -1.58 4.68 3.33
CA PHE A 165 -2.89 4.04 3.21
C PHE A 165 -4.01 5.08 3.15
N TYR A 166 -4.00 6.05 4.06
CA TYR A 166 -5.00 7.12 4.07
C TYR A 166 -4.86 8.06 2.88
N ALA A 167 -3.66 8.53 2.55
CA ALA A 167 -3.44 9.48 1.45
C ALA A 167 -3.76 8.85 0.08
N HIS A 168 -3.23 7.66 -0.18
CA HIS A 168 -3.48 6.91 -1.41
C HIS A 168 -4.95 6.49 -1.52
N GLY A 169 -5.54 5.99 -0.43
CA GLY A 169 -6.95 5.61 -0.38
C GLY A 169 -7.88 6.78 -0.65
N ALA A 170 -7.63 7.94 -0.03
CA ALA A 170 -8.41 9.16 -0.24
C ALA A 170 -8.30 9.65 -1.70
N MET A 171 -7.11 9.64 -2.29
CA MET A 171 -6.93 9.98 -3.71
C MET A 171 -7.65 8.99 -4.63
N GLY A 172 -7.59 7.69 -4.34
CA GLY A 172 -8.35 6.67 -5.08
C GLY A 172 -9.84 6.95 -5.05
N VAL A 173 -10.41 7.27 -3.89
CA VAL A 173 -11.82 7.66 -3.75
C VAL A 173 -12.13 8.95 -4.52
N LEU A 174 -11.26 9.96 -4.45
CA LEU A 174 -11.42 11.21 -5.19
C LEU A 174 -11.49 10.97 -6.70
N HIS A 175 -10.59 10.13 -7.24
CA HIS A 175 -10.61 9.74 -8.65
C HIS A 175 -11.93 9.05 -9.03
N LEU A 176 -12.42 8.12 -8.19
CA LEU A 176 -13.70 7.44 -8.41
C LEU A 176 -14.89 8.42 -8.43
N LEU A 177 -14.91 9.41 -7.52
CA LEU A 177 -15.98 10.41 -7.44
C LEU A 177 -15.98 11.34 -8.66
N ILE A 178 -14.81 11.79 -9.10
CA ILE A 178 -14.66 12.65 -10.29
C ILE A 178 -15.13 11.90 -11.54
N GLU A 179 -14.72 10.64 -11.69
CA GLU A 179 -15.12 9.80 -12.82
C GLU A 179 -16.63 9.52 -12.82
N ALA A 180 -17.19 9.23 -11.65
CA ALA A 180 -18.64 9.04 -11.49
C ALA A 180 -19.44 10.32 -11.80
N TYR A 181 -18.90 11.50 -11.48
CA TYR A 181 -19.52 12.79 -11.79
C TYR A 181 -19.51 13.06 -13.30
N LYS A 182 -18.36 12.94 -13.97
CA LYS A 182 -18.22 13.14 -15.42
C LYS A 182 -19.19 12.26 -16.22
N ASN A 183 -19.30 10.98 -15.84
CA ASN A 183 -20.19 10.02 -16.49
C ASN A 183 -21.69 10.32 -16.29
N ARG A 184 -22.07 11.19 -15.35
CA ARG A 184 -23.47 11.62 -15.13
C ARG A 184 -23.83 12.92 -15.83
N THR A 185 -22.85 13.74 -16.23
CA THR A 185 -23.07 15.03 -16.89
C THR A 185 -22.36 15.10 -18.26
N PRO A 186 -22.71 14.25 -19.24
CA PRO A 186 -22.07 14.29 -20.56
C PRO A 186 -22.37 15.59 -21.36
N ASN A 187 -23.44 16.33 -21.03
CA ASN A 187 -23.97 17.42 -21.87
C ASN A 187 -23.82 18.84 -21.29
N LEU A 188 -22.83 19.12 -20.42
CA LEU A 188 -22.60 20.47 -19.86
C LEU A 188 -21.21 21.04 -20.14
N VAL A 189 -20.42 20.40 -21.02
CA VAL A 189 -19.03 20.80 -21.31
C VAL A 189 -18.75 20.95 -22.82
N ASP A 190 -19.78 21.08 -23.65
CA ASP A 190 -19.62 21.58 -25.02
C ASP A 190 -19.91 23.09 -25.08
#